data_AF-A0A847D1Q8-F1
#
_entry.id   AF-A0A847D1Q8-F1
#
_cell.length_a   1.000
_cell.length_b   1.000
_cell.length_c   1.000
_cell.angle_alpha   90.00
_cell.angle_beta   90.00
_cell.angle_gamma   90.00
#
_symmetry.space_group_name_H-M   'P 1'
#
loop_
_entity.id
_entity.type
_entity.pdbx_description
1 polymer ?
#
loop_
_entity_poly.entity_id
_entity_poly.type
_entity_poly.pdbx_seq_one_letter_code
_entity_poly.pdbx_strand_id
1 'polypeptide(L)'
;HFAFHSLTAFFSVLSGLDPAASVLVLGQVINACVSLTVYTLAKQLGKDWRIGLLAAIFVTLVTKMPGYYLTWGRYTLLIGVMLLPVAMAEALRAWESHDRWWKLAGLSLLTAGVLLSHYFTAFLFILFLAALGLQWLVETIRNKSADWKQIASIAIPALVGLILASRWYYRIFVYSSAASRPVFRVMESETLKTAWNYLYYLIGPISGYVLIGLGLIGLLWSVFKTTKAHFQLWAILVMFFALPTGLRLMNFRYDYFALVVFIPIAITSAFGIVLLFGQFIKRRILATILILLVATCISVGGTWQNARAVNAETILATRSDLDALDWIKTHTPEDARFFINTAGWSTNTYRGVDGGGWILPITGRWSIVPTIFYPMSGDASFVQSVADMGRRASTISECGDDFWLLVRDAEINYLYIKEGIGSLQPEALIACDGVEQLISIDGVHIYLITKPADAP
;
A
#
# COMPACT_ATOMS: atom_id res chain seq x y z
N HIS A 1 9.18 2.22 5.46
CA HIS A 1 9.20 1.69 4.07
C HIS A 1 10.46 0.87 3.79
N PHE A 2 11.52 1.03 4.58
CA PHE A 2 12.80 0.32 4.42
C PHE A 2 12.64 -1.19 4.26
N ALA A 3 11.78 -1.85 5.05
CA ALA A 3 11.67 -3.31 5.04
C ALA A 3 11.35 -3.90 3.66
N PHE A 4 10.39 -3.30 2.92
CA PHE A 4 10.05 -3.80 1.58
C PHE A 4 11.22 -3.62 0.62
N HIS A 5 11.76 -2.41 0.51
CA HIS A 5 12.84 -2.13 -0.45
C HIS A 5 14.10 -2.95 -0.18
N SER A 6 14.50 -3.11 1.07
CA SER A 6 15.68 -3.92 1.43
C SER A 6 15.45 -5.40 1.14
N LEU A 7 14.25 -5.93 1.41
CA LEU A 7 13.92 -7.31 1.08
C LEU A 7 13.89 -7.52 -0.44
N THR A 8 13.29 -6.60 -1.19
CA THR A 8 13.23 -6.67 -2.65
C THR A 8 14.60 -6.56 -3.30
N ALA A 9 15.47 -5.68 -2.78
CA ALA A 9 16.85 -5.56 -3.27
C ALA A 9 17.63 -6.86 -3.04
N PHE A 10 17.51 -7.46 -1.85
CA PHE A 10 18.12 -8.75 -1.55
C PHE A 10 17.57 -9.86 -2.47
N PHE A 11 16.26 -9.90 -2.68
CA PHE A 11 15.62 -10.85 -3.59
C PHE A 11 16.08 -10.66 -5.05
N SER A 12 16.21 -9.42 -5.52
CA SER A 12 16.72 -9.10 -6.86
C SER A 12 18.14 -9.64 -7.06
N VAL A 13 19.04 -9.43 -6.09
CA VAL A 13 20.40 -9.97 -6.13
C VAL A 13 20.42 -11.50 -6.15
N LEU A 14 19.59 -12.15 -5.32
CA LEU A 14 19.57 -13.61 -5.25
C LEU A 14 18.93 -14.28 -6.47
N SER A 15 17.90 -13.66 -7.05
CA SER A 15 17.17 -14.22 -8.19
C SER A 15 17.78 -13.87 -9.54
N GLY A 16 18.61 -12.82 -9.61
CA GLY A 16 19.10 -12.25 -10.86
C GLY A 16 18.03 -11.47 -11.65
N LEU A 17 16.82 -11.33 -11.09
CA LEU A 17 15.77 -10.52 -11.70
C LEU A 17 16.10 -9.03 -11.56
N ASP A 18 15.74 -8.25 -12.57
CA ASP A 18 15.80 -6.79 -12.48
C ASP A 18 14.90 -6.27 -11.34
N PRO A 19 15.14 -5.04 -10.84
CA PRO A 19 14.39 -4.49 -9.73
C PRO A 19 12.86 -4.41 -9.98
N ALA A 20 12.42 -4.13 -11.21
CA ALA A 20 10.99 -4.00 -11.51
C ALA A 20 10.30 -5.36 -11.45
N ALA A 21 10.87 -6.39 -12.09
CA ALA A 21 10.37 -7.75 -11.99
C ALA A 21 10.39 -8.28 -10.54
N SER A 22 11.45 -7.96 -9.80
CA SER A 22 11.60 -8.34 -8.38
C SER A 22 10.48 -7.79 -7.51
N VAL A 23 10.11 -6.51 -7.69
CA VAL A 23 9.00 -5.88 -6.97
C VAL A 23 7.69 -6.60 -7.26
N LEU A 24 7.41 -6.94 -8.52
CA LEU A 24 6.17 -7.59 -8.92
C LEU A 24 6.05 -9.01 -8.34
N VAL A 25 7.08 -9.83 -8.50
CA VAL A 25 7.09 -11.22 -8.04
C VAL A 25 7.01 -11.29 -6.52
N LEU A 26 7.91 -10.59 -5.82
CA LEU A 26 7.92 -10.60 -4.36
C LEU A 26 6.65 -9.98 -3.79
N GLY A 27 6.09 -8.96 -4.45
CA GLY A 27 4.80 -8.38 -4.10
C GLY A 27 3.68 -9.42 -4.03
N GLN A 28 3.58 -10.32 -5.01
CA GLN A 28 2.56 -11.39 -4.98
C GLN A 28 2.79 -12.41 -3.87
N VAL A 29 4.06 -12.76 -3.60
CA VAL A 29 4.40 -13.68 -2.50
C VAL A 29 4.00 -13.08 -1.16
N ILE A 30 4.34 -11.82 -0.91
CA ILE A 30 3.95 -11.12 0.32
C ILE A 30 2.42 -11.02 0.41
N ASN A 31 1.75 -10.74 -0.72
CA ASN A 31 0.28 -10.67 -0.77
C ASN A 31 -0.37 -11.98 -0.31
N ALA A 32 0.10 -13.12 -0.83
CA ALA A 32 -0.37 -14.44 -0.40
C ALA A 32 -0.09 -14.69 1.09
N CYS A 33 1.09 -14.29 1.59
CA CYS A 33 1.47 -14.45 2.98
C CYS A 33 0.57 -13.68 3.97
N VAL A 34 -0.09 -12.59 3.57
CA VAL A 34 -1.04 -11.86 4.45
C VAL A 34 -2.15 -12.80 4.96
N SER A 35 -2.62 -13.73 4.13
CA SER A 35 -3.64 -14.71 4.54
C SER A 35 -3.18 -15.57 5.74
N LEU A 36 -1.92 -16.02 5.72
CA LEU A 36 -1.32 -16.86 6.76
C LEU A 36 -1.08 -16.10 8.06
N THR A 37 -0.77 -14.80 7.97
CA THR A 37 -0.56 -13.98 9.17
C THR A 37 -1.88 -13.61 9.82
N VAL A 38 -2.92 -13.32 9.01
CA VAL A 38 -4.29 -13.13 9.51
C VAL A 38 -4.84 -14.43 10.13
N TYR A 39 -4.60 -15.60 9.51
CA TYR A 39 -4.89 -16.91 10.13
C TYR A 39 -4.31 -17.00 11.54
N THR A 40 -3.02 -16.64 11.68
CA THR A 40 -2.28 -16.76 12.93
C THR A 40 -2.89 -15.90 14.02
N LEU A 41 -3.22 -14.65 13.73
CA LEU A 41 -3.90 -13.75 14.67
C LEU A 41 -5.29 -14.25 15.05
N ALA A 42 -6.11 -14.59 14.06
CA ALA A 42 -7.48 -15.06 14.26
C ALA A 42 -7.53 -16.34 15.10
N LYS A 43 -6.65 -17.32 14.83
CA LYS A 43 -6.50 -18.52 15.63
C LYS A 43 -6.03 -18.20 17.05
N GLN A 44 -5.08 -17.27 17.21
CA GLN A 44 -4.58 -16.89 18.53
C GLN A 44 -5.67 -16.22 19.39
N LEU A 45 -6.52 -15.39 18.79
CA LEU A 45 -7.65 -14.74 19.44
C LEU A 45 -8.76 -15.73 19.81
N GLY A 46 -9.14 -16.59 18.87
CA GLY A 46 -10.30 -17.48 19.03
C GLY A 46 -9.99 -18.84 19.66
N LYS A 47 -8.71 -19.22 19.75
CA LYS A 47 -8.24 -20.56 20.12
C LYS A 47 -8.87 -21.70 19.29
N ASP A 48 -9.31 -21.37 18.08
CA ASP A 48 -10.00 -22.27 17.16
C ASP A 48 -9.41 -22.11 15.76
N TRP A 49 -8.98 -23.23 15.16
CA TRP A 49 -8.40 -23.24 13.81
C TRP A 49 -9.42 -22.84 12.75
N ARG A 50 -10.72 -23.06 12.99
CA ARG A 50 -11.79 -22.71 12.05
C ARG A 50 -11.91 -21.21 11.89
N ILE A 51 -11.80 -20.45 12.99
CA ILE A 51 -11.79 -18.98 12.97
C ILE A 51 -10.57 -18.49 12.19
N GLY A 52 -9.40 -19.09 12.45
CA GLY A 52 -8.19 -18.85 11.67
C GLY A 52 -8.39 -19.05 10.17
N LEU A 53 -8.87 -20.24 9.79
CA LEU A 53 -9.02 -20.64 8.39
C LEU A 53 -10.01 -19.73 7.65
N LEU A 54 -11.17 -19.45 8.24
CA LEU A 54 -12.15 -18.54 7.64
C LEU A 54 -11.57 -17.15 7.42
N ALA A 55 -10.89 -16.58 8.42
CA ALA A 55 -10.31 -15.25 8.29
C ALA A 55 -9.28 -15.21 7.14
N ALA A 56 -8.43 -16.24 7.03
CA ALA A 56 -7.46 -16.37 5.94
C ALA A 56 -8.11 -16.42 4.56
N ILE A 57 -9.15 -17.27 4.42
CA ILE A 57 -9.92 -17.41 3.18
C ILE A 57 -10.60 -16.09 2.81
N PHE A 58 -11.21 -15.42 3.77
CA PHE A 58 -11.90 -14.14 3.54
C PHE A 58 -10.95 -13.06 3.05
N VAL A 59 -9.76 -12.94 3.66
CA VAL A 59 -8.72 -12.01 3.21
C VAL A 59 -8.20 -12.34 1.81
N THR A 60 -8.14 -13.64 1.46
CA THR A 60 -7.58 -14.08 0.17
C THR A 60 -8.57 -13.91 -0.98
N LEU A 61 -9.84 -14.25 -0.75
CA LEU A 61 -10.80 -14.47 -1.84
C LEU A 61 -12.00 -13.53 -1.79
N VAL A 62 -12.30 -12.89 -0.65
CA VAL A 62 -13.59 -12.22 -0.42
C VAL A 62 -13.44 -10.72 -0.34
N THR A 63 -12.47 -10.23 0.43
CA THR A 63 -12.19 -8.80 0.56
C THR A 63 -11.40 -8.29 -0.63
N LYS A 64 -11.67 -7.04 -1.07
CA LYS A 64 -10.95 -6.40 -2.17
C LYS A 64 -9.47 -6.14 -1.82
N MET A 65 -9.23 -5.75 -0.57
CA MET A 65 -7.88 -5.64 0.00
C MET A 65 -7.48 -6.98 0.63
N PRO A 66 -6.19 -7.36 0.60
CA PRO A 66 -5.05 -6.60 0.10
C PRO A 66 -4.78 -6.74 -1.41
N GLY A 67 -5.51 -7.59 -2.14
CA GLY A 67 -5.23 -7.85 -3.57
C GLY A 67 -5.20 -6.58 -4.44
N TYR A 68 -6.09 -5.64 -4.17
CA TYR A 68 -6.14 -4.36 -4.88
C TYR A 68 -4.95 -3.42 -4.58
N TYR A 69 -4.08 -3.72 -3.60
CA TYR A 69 -2.83 -2.99 -3.41
C TYR A 69 -1.90 -3.08 -4.62
N LEU A 70 -2.00 -4.15 -5.41
CA LEU A 70 -1.26 -4.36 -6.65
C LEU A 70 -1.48 -3.19 -7.62
N THR A 71 -2.72 -2.76 -7.77
CA THR A 71 -3.15 -1.64 -8.62
C THR A 71 -2.31 -0.38 -8.41
N TRP A 72 -1.98 -0.06 -7.16
CA TRP A 72 -1.24 1.16 -6.83
C TRP A 72 0.23 0.93 -6.51
N GLY A 73 0.70 -0.33 -6.56
CA GLY A 73 2.02 -0.68 -6.07
C GLY A 73 2.22 -0.39 -4.56
N ARG A 74 1.19 -0.56 -3.72
CA ARG A 74 1.24 -0.32 -2.26
C ARG A 74 2.01 -1.40 -1.48
N TYR A 75 3.16 -1.83 -2.00
CA TYR A 75 3.92 -2.95 -1.46
C TYR A 75 4.57 -2.66 -0.11
N THR A 76 4.92 -1.40 0.17
CA THR A 76 5.46 -1.00 1.48
C THR A 76 4.41 -1.12 2.59
N LEU A 77 3.14 -0.84 2.28
CA LEU A 77 2.02 -1.09 3.19
C LEU A 77 1.73 -2.59 3.27
N LEU A 78 1.80 -3.31 2.14
CA LEU A 78 1.57 -4.74 2.05
C LEU A 78 2.44 -5.55 3.01
N ILE A 79 3.77 -5.32 3.03
CA ILE A 79 4.66 -5.99 3.97
C ILE A 79 4.35 -5.63 5.43
N GLY A 80 3.88 -4.39 5.68
CA GLY A 80 3.47 -3.97 7.01
C GLY A 80 2.20 -4.67 7.50
N VAL A 81 1.20 -4.84 6.64
CA VAL A 81 -0.03 -5.61 6.98
C VAL A 81 0.20 -7.12 6.99
N MET A 82 1.27 -7.61 6.36
CA MET A 82 1.73 -8.98 6.56
C MET A 82 2.29 -9.16 7.97
N LEU A 83 3.18 -8.28 8.43
CA LEU A 83 3.84 -8.42 9.74
C LEU A 83 2.92 -8.09 10.92
N LEU A 84 2.01 -7.12 10.77
CA LEU A 84 1.16 -6.62 11.84
C LEU A 84 0.36 -7.74 12.56
N PRO A 85 -0.38 -8.63 11.87
CA PRO A 85 -1.12 -9.70 12.53
C PRO A 85 -0.23 -10.67 13.32
N VAL A 86 0.97 -10.99 12.83
CA VAL A 86 1.90 -11.87 13.57
C VAL A 86 2.44 -11.17 14.81
N ALA A 87 2.79 -9.88 14.71
CA ALA A 87 3.23 -9.08 15.85
C ALA A 87 2.14 -9.00 16.93
N MET A 88 0.88 -8.79 16.52
CA MET A 88 -0.27 -8.82 17.43
C MET A 88 -0.46 -10.20 18.07
N ALA A 89 -0.32 -11.29 17.29
CA ALA A 89 -0.44 -12.65 17.80
C ALA A 89 0.67 -13.00 18.81
N GLU A 90 1.92 -12.60 18.55
CA GLU A 90 3.03 -12.79 19.48
C GLU A 90 2.90 -11.91 20.72
N ALA A 91 2.38 -10.68 20.61
CA ALA A 91 2.04 -9.86 21.77
C ALA A 91 1.02 -10.57 22.67
N LEU A 92 0.00 -11.21 22.10
CA LEU A 92 -0.97 -12.02 22.86
C LEU A 92 -0.33 -13.28 23.47
N ARG A 93 0.61 -13.92 22.78
CA ARG A 93 1.32 -15.09 23.33
C ARG A 93 2.23 -14.71 24.50
N ALA A 94 2.92 -13.57 24.40
CA ALA A 94 3.70 -13.01 25.50
C ALA A 94 2.79 -12.66 26.69
N TRP A 95 1.64 -12.02 26.41
CA TRP A 95 0.61 -11.69 27.40
C TRP A 95 0.10 -12.89 28.19
N GLU A 96 -0.09 -14.03 27.51
CA GLU A 96 -0.60 -15.27 28.12
C GLU A 96 0.49 -16.14 28.76
N SER A 97 1.73 -16.04 28.28
CA SER A 97 2.82 -16.94 28.68
C SER A 97 4.18 -16.23 28.60
N HIS A 98 4.47 -15.47 29.65
CA HIS A 98 5.58 -14.54 29.74
C HIS A 98 6.92 -15.17 30.18
N ASP A 99 6.96 -16.49 30.43
CA ASP A 99 8.14 -17.17 30.99
C ASP A 99 9.19 -17.59 29.94
N ARG A 100 8.94 -17.38 28.64
CA ARG A 100 9.78 -17.91 27.55
C ARG A 100 10.51 -16.80 26.82
N TRP A 101 11.81 -16.69 27.03
CA TRP A 101 12.67 -15.62 26.47
C TRP A 101 12.62 -15.54 24.93
N TRP A 102 12.51 -16.67 24.23
CA TRP A 102 12.44 -16.69 22.76
C TRP A 102 11.17 -16.06 22.20
N LYS A 103 10.05 -16.07 22.96
CA LYS A 103 8.82 -15.36 22.58
C LYS A 103 9.01 -13.85 22.68
N LEU A 104 9.70 -13.40 23.73
CA LEU A 104 10.05 -12.00 23.93
C LEU A 104 10.99 -11.51 22.81
N ALA A 105 12.01 -12.30 22.47
CA ALA A 105 12.90 -12.02 21.35
C ALA A 105 12.14 -11.96 20.01
N GLY A 106 11.24 -12.91 19.75
CA GLY A 106 10.37 -12.91 18.58
C GLY A 106 9.50 -11.64 18.49
N LEU A 107 8.88 -11.22 19.59
CA LEU A 107 8.10 -9.99 19.67
C LEU A 107 8.96 -8.74 19.44
N SER A 108 10.19 -8.69 19.95
CA SER A 108 11.13 -7.59 19.69
C SER A 108 11.48 -7.47 18.20
N LEU A 109 11.81 -8.59 17.56
CA LEU A 109 12.13 -8.62 16.12
C LEU A 109 10.92 -8.24 15.26
N LEU A 110 9.72 -8.75 15.60
CA LEU A 110 8.49 -8.38 14.91
C LEU A 110 8.14 -6.91 15.11
N THR A 111 8.36 -6.37 16.31
CA THR A 111 8.16 -4.93 16.57
C THR A 111 9.09 -4.10 15.69
N ALA A 112 10.39 -4.44 15.64
CA ALA A 112 11.34 -3.77 14.76
C ALA A 112 10.93 -3.89 13.27
N GLY A 113 10.50 -5.08 12.83
CA GLY A 113 10.01 -5.31 11.48
C GLY A 113 8.80 -4.45 11.13
N VAL A 114 7.80 -4.37 12.02
CA VAL A 114 6.62 -3.52 11.83
C VAL A 114 7.04 -2.04 11.77
N LEU A 115 7.92 -1.57 12.66
CA LEU A 115 8.45 -0.21 12.66
C LEU A 115 9.18 0.15 11.35
N LEU A 116 9.98 -0.77 10.81
CA LEU A 116 10.73 -0.57 9.57
C LEU A 116 9.87 -0.71 8.30
N SER A 117 8.75 -1.45 8.39
CA SER A 117 7.83 -1.70 7.27
C SER A 117 7.10 -0.44 6.83
N HIS A 118 6.20 0.07 7.65
CA HIS A 118 5.34 1.19 7.32
C HIS A 118 4.93 1.92 8.61
N TYR A 119 5.05 3.25 8.62
CA TYR A 119 4.73 4.07 9.80
C TYR A 119 3.25 3.95 10.21
N PHE A 120 2.34 3.77 9.24
CA PHE A 120 0.93 3.46 9.53
C PHE A 120 0.74 2.11 10.24
N THR A 121 1.41 1.03 9.85
CA THR A 121 1.25 -0.28 10.51
C THR A 121 1.91 -0.30 11.88
N ALA A 122 3.01 0.44 12.05
CA ALA A 122 3.56 0.76 13.37
C ALA A 122 2.55 1.47 14.27
N PHE A 123 1.87 2.48 13.75
CA PHE A 123 0.81 3.18 14.48
C PHE A 123 -0.33 2.22 14.87
N LEU A 124 -0.81 1.38 13.95
CA LEU A 124 -1.84 0.38 14.24
C LEU A 124 -1.39 -0.65 15.29
N PHE A 125 -0.12 -1.03 15.29
CA PHE A 125 0.44 -1.94 16.29
C PHE A 125 0.50 -1.27 17.66
N ILE A 126 0.96 -0.01 17.74
CA ILE A 126 0.93 0.78 18.98
C ILE A 126 -0.49 0.90 19.51
N LEU A 127 -1.48 1.14 18.64
CA LEU A 127 -2.89 1.19 19.02
C LEU A 127 -3.37 -0.13 19.66
N PHE A 128 -2.92 -1.26 19.13
CA PHE A 128 -3.23 -2.58 19.69
C PHE A 128 -2.55 -2.80 21.05
N LEU A 129 -1.27 -2.45 21.18
CA LEU A 129 -0.55 -2.53 22.46
C LEU A 129 -1.19 -1.62 23.52
N ALA A 130 -1.66 -0.43 23.12
CA ALA A 130 -2.40 0.47 23.99
C ALA A 130 -3.74 -0.13 24.44
N ALA A 131 -4.45 -0.84 23.55
CA ALA A 131 -5.67 -1.56 23.92
C ALA A 131 -5.40 -2.70 24.93
N LEU A 132 -4.27 -3.40 24.81
CA LEU A 132 -3.81 -4.38 25.82
C LEU A 132 -3.47 -3.71 27.15
N GLY A 133 -2.75 -2.58 27.13
CA GLY A 133 -2.42 -1.80 28.32
C GLY A 133 -3.66 -1.24 29.03
N LEU A 134 -4.67 -0.80 28.28
CA LEU A 134 -5.95 -0.35 28.85
C LEU A 134 -6.69 -1.52 29.51
N GLN A 135 -6.72 -2.69 28.88
CA GLN A 135 -7.31 -3.87 29.48
C GLN A 135 -6.60 -4.25 30.79
N TRP A 136 -5.27 -4.22 30.82
CA TRP A 136 -4.48 -4.44 32.03
C TRP A 136 -4.84 -3.48 33.16
N LEU A 137 -4.99 -2.19 32.84
CA LEU A 137 -5.35 -1.17 33.81
C LEU A 137 -6.74 -1.45 34.40
N VAL A 138 -7.72 -1.78 33.56
CA VAL A 138 -9.07 -2.16 33.99
C VAL A 138 -9.05 -3.41 34.89
N GLU A 139 -8.32 -4.45 34.49
CA GLU A 139 -8.18 -5.69 35.27
C GLU A 139 -7.47 -5.44 36.61
N THR A 140 -6.44 -4.60 36.62
CA THR A 140 -5.68 -4.22 37.82
C THR A 140 -6.56 -3.46 38.81
N ILE A 141 -7.35 -2.50 38.33
CA ILE A 141 -8.30 -1.73 39.16
C ILE A 141 -9.38 -2.66 39.71
N ARG A 142 -9.95 -3.54 38.86
CA ARG A 142 -11.03 -4.45 39.25
C ARG A 142 -10.56 -5.51 40.27
N ASN A 143 -9.38 -6.06 40.07
CA ASN A 143 -8.84 -7.14 40.89
C ASN A 143 -7.99 -6.62 42.07
N LYS A 144 -7.80 -5.29 42.18
CA LYS A 144 -6.95 -4.61 43.18
C LYS A 144 -5.53 -5.19 43.28
N SER A 145 -5.04 -5.77 42.19
CA SER A 145 -3.74 -6.45 42.12
C SER A 145 -3.16 -6.26 40.73
N ALA A 146 -1.88 -5.88 40.67
CA ALA A 146 -1.18 -5.59 39.44
C ALA A 146 -0.26 -6.75 39.06
N ASP A 147 -0.51 -7.38 37.91
CA ASP A 147 0.44 -8.32 37.32
C ASP A 147 1.45 -7.54 36.46
N TRP A 148 2.52 -7.10 37.12
CA TRP A 148 3.61 -6.36 36.46
C TRP A 148 4.38 -7.20 35.45
N LYS A 149 4.43 -8.53 35.62
CA LYS A 149 5.13 -9.42 34.68
C LYS A 149 4.40 -9.44 33.34
N GLN A 150 3.08 -9.46 33.38
CA GLN A 150 2.25 -9.45 32.18
C GLN A 150 2.48 -8.19 31.34
N ILE A 151 2.43 -6.99 31.93
CA ILE A 151 2.66 -5.75 31.17
C ILE A 151 4.13 -5.61 30.75
N ALA A 152 5.09 -6.01 31.59
CA ALA A 152 6.51 -6.02 31.25
C ALA A 152 6.84 -6.93 30.06
N SER A 153 6.14 -8.07 29.94
CA SER A 153 6.30 -9.01 28.83
C SER A 153 5.95 -8.44 27.45
N ILE A 154 5.21 -7.32 27.41
CA ILE A 154 4.92 -6.58 26.18
C ILE A 154 5.80 -5.33 26.08
N ALA A 155 5.89 -4.56 27.17
CA ALA A 155 6.58 -3.27 27.16
C ALA A 155 8.08 -3.43 26.86
N ILE A 156 8.75 -4.42 27.47
CA ILE A 156 10.19 -4.65 27.27
C ILE A 156 10.46 -5.05 25.81
N PRO A 157 9.80 -6.07 25.22
CA PRO A 157 10.05 -6.40 23.82
C PRO A 157 9.74 -5.26 22.85
N ALA A 158 8.66 -4.50 23.10
CA ALA A 158 8.31 -3.35 22.28
C ALA A 158 9.39 -2.27 22.32
N LEU A 159 9.94 -1.98 23.51
CA LEU A 159 11.04 -1.03 23.69
C LEU A 159 12.33 -1.52 23.00
N VAL A 160 12.67 -2.81 23.16
CA VAL A 160 13.83 -3.40 22.48
C VAL A 160 13.66 -3.31 20.96
N GLY A 161 12.47 -3.62 20.42
CA GLY A 161 12.17 -3.46 19.00
C GLY A 161 12.30 -2.02 18.52
N LEU A 162 11.88 -1.05 19.33
CA LEU A 162 12.08 0.37 19.05
C LEU A 162 13.57 0.75 19.05
N ILE A 163 14.36 0.24 20.00
CA ILE A 163 15.82 0.46 20.05
C ILE A 163 16.48 -0.09 18.77
N LEU A 164 16.10 -1.29 18.34
CA LEU A 164 16.62 -1.88 17.09
C LEU A 164 16.28 -1.04 15.85
N ALA A 165 15.09 -0.43 15.80
CA ALA A 165 14.68 0.44 14.70
C ALA A 165 15.07 1.93 14.86
N SER A 166 15.65 2.29 16.01
CA SER A 166 15.83 3.69 16.44
C SER A 166 16.66 4.52 15.46
N ARG A 167 17.71 3.93 14.85
CA ARG A 167 18.57 4.61 13.88
C ARG A 167 17.80 5.13 12.66
N TRP A 168 16.78 4.40 12.21
CA TRP A 168 15.92 4.84 11.10
C TRP A 168 14.94 5.92 11.55
N TYR A 169 14.36 5.77 12.74
CA TYR A 169 13.44 6.77 13.28
C TYR A 169 14.13 8.10 13.61
N TYR A 170 15.39 8.05 14.05
CA TYR A 170 16.21 9.25 14.20
C TYR A 170 16.37 10.00 12.87
N ARG A 171 16.63 9.29 11.76
CA ARG A 171 16.69 9.92 10.42
C ARG A 171 15.35 10.51 10.00
N ILE A 172 14.23 9.82 10.27
CA ILE A 172 12.90 10.36 10.00
C ILE A 172 12.68 11.66 10.79
N PHE A 173 13.03 11.66 12.07
CA PHE A 173 12.89 12.84 12.93
C PHE A 173 13.73 14.02 12.43
N VAL A 174 14.99 13.78 12.03
CA VAL A 174 15.90 14.83 11.54
C VAL A 174 15.50 15.35 10.15
N TYR A 175 15.20 14.46 9.20
CA TYR A 175 15.04 14.82 7.79
C TYR A 175 13.58 14.95 7.32
N SER A 176 12.60 14.55 8.15
CA SER A 176 11.17 14.52 7.78
C SER A 176 10.29 15.22 8.84
N SER A 177 10.86 16.15 9.61
CA SER A 177 10.19 16.82 10.73
C SER A 177 8.93 17.62 10.34
N ALA A 178 8.81 18.04 9.08
CA ALA A 178 7.61 18.68 8.54
C ALA A 178 6.43 17.70 8.37
N ALA A 179 6.70 16.42 8.08
CA ALA A 179 5.71 15.37 7.91
C ALA A 179 5.31 14.68 9.24
N SER A 180 6.06 14.92 10.32
CA SER A 180 5.87 14.27 11.63
C SER A 180 5.09 15.13 12.64
N ARG A 181 4.67 16.36 12.31
CA ARG A 181 3.85 17.18 13.20
C ARG A 181 2.42 16.62 13.22
N PRO A 182 1.87 16.27 14.40
CA PRO A 182 0.46 15.90 14.49
C PRO A 182 -0.38 17.15 14.23
N VAL A 183 -1.15 17.16 13.15
CA VAL A 183 -2.06 18.26 12.85
C VAL A 183 -3.49 17.76 12.89
N PHE A 184 -4.27 18.29 13.82
CA PHE A 184 -5.73 18.20 13.73
C PHE A 184 -6.18 19.12 12.58
N ARG A 185 -6.48 18.52 11.42
CA ARG A 185 -7.10 19.22 10.28
C ARG A 185 -8.43 18.56 9.96
N VAL A 186 -9.47 19.38 9.90
CA VAL A 186 -10.74 19.00 9.28
C VAL A 186 -10.52 18.96 7.77
N MET A 187 -11.05 17.93 7.10
CA MET A 187 -10.95 17.80 5.65
C MET A 187 -11.71 18.92 4.93
N GLU A 188 -11.25 19.31 3.73
CA GLU A 188 -11.96 20.26 2.87
C GLU A 188 -13.33 19.68 2.45
N SER A 189 -14.36 20.52 2.42
CA SER A 189 -15.74 20.06 2.21
C SER A 189 -15.95 19.36 0.87
N GLU A 190 -15.21 19.73 -0.17
CA GLU A 190 -15.26 19.06 -1.48
C GLU A 190 -14.76 17.62 -1.42
N THR A 191 -13.67 17.37 -0.71
CA THR A 191 -13.14 16.00 -0.55
C THR A 191 -14.10 15.08 0.21
N LEU A 192 -14.98 15.63 1.06
CA LEU A 192 -16.00 14.86 1.76
C LEU A 192 -17.17 14.45 0.87
N LYS A 193 -17.49 15.21 -0.19
CA LYS A 193 -18.61 14.93 -1.11
C LYS A 193 -18.46 13.56 -1.78
N THR A 194 -17.25 13.20 -2.18
CA THR A 194 -16.95 11.92 -2.87
C THR A 194 -16.37 10.85 -1.95
N ALA A 195 -16.07 11.19 -0.70
CA ALA A 195 -15.38 10.30 0.23
C ALA A 195 -16.15 9.02 0.55
N TRP A 196 -17.48 9.10 0.64
CA TRP A 196 -18.31 7.92 0.87
C TRP A 196 -18.26 6.94 -0.31
N ASN A 197 -18.38 7.45 -1.54
CA ASN A 197 -18.27 6.62 -2.75
C ASN A 197 -16.89 5.95 -2.82
N TYR A 198 -15.84 6.69 -2.44
CA TYR A 198 -14.50 6.12 -2.37
C TYR A 198 -14.37 5.06 -1.27
N LEU A 199 -14.92 5.28 -0.07
CA LEU A 199 -14.93 4.27 0.99
C LEU A 199 -15.64 2.99 0.53
N TYR A 200 -16.83 3.11 -0.07
CA TYR A 200 -17.57 1.96 -0.61
C TYR A 200 -16.74 1.21 -1.64
N TYR A 201 -16.06 1.93 -2.52
CA TYR A 201 -15.15 1.36 -3.50
C TYR A 201 -13.95 0.63 -2.87
N LEU A 202 -13.40 1.15 -1.77
CA LEU A 202 -12.25 0.56 -1.07
C LEU A 202 -12.58 -0.72 -0.30
N ILE A 203 -13.70 -0.72 0.42
CA ILE A 203 -14.17 -1.86 1.21
C ILE A 203 -14.39 -3.10 0.33
N GLY A 204 -14.81 -2.86 -0.91
CA GLY A 204 -14.87 -3.87 -1.95
C GLY A 204 -16.28 -4.19 -2.41
N PRO A 205 -16.41 -5.24 -3.22
CA PRO A 205 -17.67 -5.56 -3.89
C PRO A 205 -18.68 -6.14 -2.89
N ILE A 206 -19.84 -6.61 -3.36
CA ILE A 206 -20.98 -7.03 -2.52
C ILE A 206 -20.55 -8.03 -1.44
N SER A 207 -19.62 -8.93 -1.75
CA SER A 207 -19.06 -9.90 -0.79
C SER A 207 -18.42 -9.25 0.43
N GLY A 208 -17.79 -8.09 0.28
CA GLY A 208 -17.22 -7.31 1.38
C GLY A 208 -18.29 -6.77 2.33
N TYR A 209 -19.44 -6.32 1.80
CA TYR A 209 -20.56 -5.85 2.63
C TYR A 209 -21.23 -6.99 3.40
N VAL A 210 -21.33 -8.18 2.80
CA VAL A 210 -21.81 -9.39 3.50
C VAL A 210 -20.91 -9.70 4.70
N LEU A 211 -19.59 -9.63 4.52
CA LEU A 211 -18.65 -9.79 5.64
C LEU A 211 -18.82 -8.69 6.68
N ILE A 212 -19.04 -7.42 6.32
CA ILE A 212 -19.30 -6.38 7.33
C ILE A 212 -20.49 -6.75 8.21
N GLY A 213 -21.60 -7.20 7.62
CA GLY A 213 -22.78 -7.64 8.38
C GLY A 213 -22.46 -8.77 9.36
N LEU A 214 -21.77 -9.82 8.89
CA LEU A 214 -21.32 -10.94 9.73
C LEU A 214 -20.30 -10.51 10.78
N GLY A 215 -19.44 -9.57 10.43
CA GLY A 215 -18.39 -9.01 11.27
C GLY A 215 -18.93 -8.17 12.41
N LEU A 216 -20.02 -7.42 12.20
CA LEU A 216 -20.71 -6.70 13.27
C LEU A 216 -21.35 -7.67 14.28
N ILE A 217 -21.99 -8.74 13.80
CA ILE A 217 -22.55 -9.80 14.65
C ILE A 217 -21.42 -10.47 15.45
N GLY A 218 -20.33 -10.84 14.78
CA GLY A 218 -19.19 -11.49 15.44
C GLY A 218 -18.45 -10.58 16.41
N LEU A 219 -18.32 -9.29 16.10
CA LEU A 219 -17.74 -8.29 17.00
C LEU A 219 -18.54 -8.20 18.29
N LEU A 220 -19.85 -7.96 18.21
CA LEU A 220 -20.74 -7.88 19.37
C LEU A 220 -20.71 -9.16 20.19
N TRP A 221 -20.85 -10.32 19.55
CA TRP A 221 -20.91 -11.60 20.26
C TRP A 221 -19.57 -11.97 20.90
N SER A 222 -18.45 -11.66 20.24
CA SER A 222 -17.13 -11.97 20.77
C SER A 222 -16.85 -11.26 22.10
N VAL A 223 -17.29 -10.00 22.27
CA VAL A 223 -17.13 -9.25 23.54
C VAL A 223 -17.72 -10.02 24.72
N PHE A 224 -18.93 -10.57 24.56
CA PHE A 224 -19.59 -11.33 25.62
C PHE A 224 -18.95 -12.71 25.88
N LYS A 225 -18.33 -13.30 24.86
CA LYS A 225 -17.75 -14.65 24.98
C LYS A 225 -16.34 -14.63 25.54
N THR A 226 -15.51 -13.66 25.15
CA THR A 226 -14.07 -13.67 25.45
C THR A 226 -13.71 -12.99 26.75
N THR A 227 -14.61 -12.17 27.33
CA THR A 227 -14.41 -11.27 28.49
C THR A 227 -13.25 -10.28 28.40
N LYS A 228 -12.38 -10.45 27.40
CA LYS A 228 -11.27 -9.59 27.00
C LYS A 228 -11.66 -8.85 25.73
N ALA A 229 -11.56 -7.52 25.76
CA ALA A 229 -12.06 -6.63 24.71
C ALA A 229 -10.96 -5.89 23.91
N HIS A 230 -9.67 -6.21 24.12
CA HIS A 230 -8.55 -5.50 23.47
C HIS A 230 -8.62 -5.51 21.94
N PHE A 231 -8.89 -6.66 21.30
CA PHE A 231 -9.00 -6.74 19.85
C PHE A 231 -10.26 -6.05 19.34
N GLN A 232 -11.38 -6.17 20.06
CA GLN A 232 -12.63 -5.52 19.70
C GLN A 232 -12.52 -4.01 19.78
N LEU A 233 -11.85 -3.48 20.81
CA LEU A 233 -11.53 -2.06 20.91
C LEU A 233 -10.67 -1.61 19.72
N TRP A 234 -9.61 -2.34 19.40
CA TRP A 234 -8.77 -2.04 18.24
C TRP A 234 -9.57 -2.08 16.92
N ALA A 235 -10.40 -3.10 16.72
CA ALA A 235 -11.24 -3.25 15.54
C ALA A 235 -12.24 -2.10 15.40
N ILE A 236 -12.91 -1.71 16.49
CA ILE A 236 -13.83 -0.57 16.53
C ILE A 236 -13.12 0.72 16.15
N LEU A 237 -11.93 0.97 16.71
CA LEU A 237 -11.16 2.16 16.38
C LEU A 237 -10.76 2.18 14.89
N VAL A 238 -10.26 1.07 14.35
CA VAL A 238 -9.91 0.97 12.93
C VAL A 238 -11.13 1.19 12.03
N MET A 239 -12.27 0.57 12.34
CA MET A 239 -13.50 0.75 11.56
C MET A 239 -14.07 2.17 11.68
N PHE A 240 -14.03 2.77 12.88
CA PHE A 240 -14.50 4.13 13.10
C PHE A 240 -13.67 5.15 12.31
N PHE A 241 -12.35 5.06 12.38
CA PHE A 241 -11.48 5.96 11.62
C PHE A 241 -11.46 5.68 10.12
N ALA A 242 -11.98 4.54 9.64
CA ALA A 242 -12.22 4.31 8.22
C ALA A 242 -13.42 5.11 7.67
N LEU A 243 -14.34 5.58 8.54
CA LEU A 243 -15.47 6.40 8.12
C LEU A 243 -15.00 7.82 7.75
N PRO A 244 -15.49 8.40 6.63
CA PRO A 244 -15.12 9.73 6.17
C PRO A 244 -15.84 10.82 7.00
N THR A 245 -15.60 10.83 8.30
CA THR A 245 -16.14 11.81 9.26
C THR A 245 -15.42 13.16 9.20
N GLY A 246 -14.34 13.25 8.41
CA GLY A 246 -13.44 14.41 8.37
C GLY A 246 -12.42 14.44 9.51
N LEU A 247 -12.54 13.55 10.51
CA LEU A 247 -11.57 13.40 11.59
C LEU A 247 -10.29 12.77 11.07
N ARG A 248 -9.15 13.34 11.48
CA ARG A 248 -7.82 12.79 11.23
C ARG A 248 -7.17 12.42 12.56
N LEU A 249 -6.62 11.22 12.63
CA LEU A 249 -5.81 10.79 13.76
C LEU A 249 -4.34 10.94 13.35
N MET A 250 -3.65 11.92 13.93
CA MET A 250 -2.35 12.37 13.45
C MET A 250 -2.45 12.80 11.97
N ASN A 251 -1.54 12.34 11.11
CA ASN A 251 -1.56 12.61 9.67
C ASN A 251 -2.29 11.53 8.86
N PHE A 252 -3.00 10.59 9.52
CA PHE A 252 -3.74 9.53 8.86
C PHE A 252 -5.18 9.95 8.56
N ARG A 253 -5.52 9.90 7.28
CA ARG A 253 -6.88 10.11 6.76
C ARG A 253 -7.69 8.82 6.81
N TYR A 254 -9.00 8.95 6.62
CA TYR A 254 -9.92 7.81 6.65
C TYR A 254 -9.58 6.69 5.66
N ASP A 255 -9.07 7.05 4.48
CA ASP A 255 -8.70 6.10 3.43
C ASP A 255 -7.55 5.19 3.85
N TYR A 256 -6.65 5.64 4.73
CA TYR A 256 -5.59 4.78 5.27
C TYR A 256 -6.18 3.63 6.11
N PHE A 257 -7.17 3.95 6.95
CA PHE A 257 -7.88 2.96 7.76
C PHE A 257 -8.75 2.05 6.89
N ALA A 258 -9.42 2.60 5.87
CA ALA A 258 -10.19 1.84 4.90
C ALA A 258 -9.35 0.81 4.13
N LEU A 259 -8.06 1.09 3.88
CA LEU A 259 -7.16 0.13 3.24
C LEU A 259 -6.90 -1.11 4.11
N VAL A 260 -6.93 -0.97 5.45
CA VAL A 260 -6.58 -2.07 6.39
C VAL A 260 -7.78 -2.70 7.09
N VAL A 261 -8.98 -2.13 6.93
CA VAL A 261 -10.21 -2.59 7.62
C VAL A 261 -10.63 -4.02 7.25
N PHE A 262 -10.10 -4.56 6.15
CA PHE A 262 -10.29 -5.97 5.79
C PHE A 262 -9.80 -6.93 6.90
N ILE A 263 -8.76 -6.57 7.67
CA ILE A 263 -8.24 -7.40 8.77
C ILE A 263 -9.31 -7.57 9.87
N PRO A 264 -9.81 -6.50 10.52
CA PRO A 264 -10.84 -6.67 11.53
C PRO A 264 -12.12 -7.27 10.96
N ILE A 265 -12.57 -6.86 9.75
CA ILE A 265 -13.78 -7.41 9.12
C ILE A 265 -13.66 -8.93 8.93
N ALA A 266 -12.57 -9.42 8.35
CA ALA A 266 -12.39 -10.85 8.10
C ALA A 266 -12.35 -11.65 9.40
N ILE A 267 -11.62 -11.16 10.41
CA ILE A 267 -11.49 -11.84 11.70
C ILE A 267 -12.84 -11.87 12.43
N THR A 268 -13.52 -10.73 12.57
CA THR A 268 -14.80 -10.70 13.29
C THR A 268 -15.91 -11.45 12.54
N SER A 269 -15.89 -11.47 11.20
CA SER A 269 -16.82 -12.30 10.41
C SER A 269 -16.61 -13.78 10.68
N ALA A 270 -15.34 -14.22 10.73
CA ALA A 270 -14.98 -15.59 11.06
C ALA A 270 -15.47 -15.98 12.47
N PHE A 271 -15.29 -15.08 13.45
CA PHE A 271 -15.88 -15.26 14.78
C PHE A 271 -17.40 -15.41 14.73
N GLY A 272 -18.09 -14.51 14.02
CA GLY A 272 -19.56 -14.52 13.90
C GLY A 272 -20.07 -15.85 13.35
N ILE A 273 -19.49 -16.34 12.27
CA ILE A 273 -19.87 -17.62 11.66
C ILE A 273 -19.61 -18.79 12.61
N VAL A 274 -18.40 -18.90 13.17
CA VAL A 274 -18.05 -20.05 14.02
C VAL A 274 -18.86 -20.07 15.31
N LEU A 275 -19.12 -18.90 15.93
CA LEU A 275 -19.94 -18.79 17.12
C LEU A 275 -21.41 -19.15 16.82
N LEU A 276 -21.97 -18.66 15.70
CA LEU A 276 -23.34 -18.95 15.29
C LEU A 276 -23.54 -20.46 15.08
N PHE A 277 -22.73 -21.09 14.24
CA PHE A 277 -22.85 -22.53 13.97
C PHE A 277 -22.51 -23.37 15.21
N GLY A 278 -21.55 -22.94 16.03
CA GLY A 278 -21.20 -23.62 17.28
C GLY A 278 -22.29 -23.57 18.35
N GLN A 279 -23.10 -22.50 18.37
CA GLN A 279 -24.21 -22.35 19.32
C GLN A 279 -25.43 -23.17 18.91
N PHE A 280 -25.80 -23.16 17.62
CA PHE A 280 -27.05 -23.78 17.15
C PHE A 280 -26.89 -25.24 16.71
N ILE A 281 -25.68 -25.70 16.37
CA ILE A 281 -25.45 -27.05 15.88
C ILE A 281 -24.63 -27.87 16.87
N LYS A 282 -25.32 -28.74 17.61
CA LYS A 282 -24.71 -29.59 18.65
C LYS A 282 -23.69 -30.60 18.08
N ARG A 283 -23.89 -31.07 16.84
CA ARG A 283 -22.99 -32.02 16.17
C ARG A 283 -21.78 -31.28 15.60
N ARG A 284 -20.61 -31.40 16.26
CA ARG A 284 -19.37 -30.69 15.89
C ARG A 284 -18.93 -30.88 14.43
N ILE A 285 -19.07 -32.10 13.90
CA ILE A 285 -18.71 -32.42 12.51
C ILE A 285 -19.64 -31.68 11.55
N LEU A 286 -20.95 -31.76 11.77
CA LEU A 286 -21.95 -31.08 10.95
C LEU A 286 -21.77 -29.55 10.98
N ALA A 287 -21.50 -28.98 12.16
CA ALA A 287 -21.20 -27.56 12.32
C ALA A 287 -19.98 -27.16 11.47
N THR A 288 -18.91 -27.96 11.52
CA THR A 288 -17.69 -27.71 10.75
C THR A 288 -17.94 -27.82 9.24
N ILE A 289 -18.69 -28.82 8.78
CA ILE A 289 -19.05 -28.96 7.36
C ILE A 289 -19.84 -27.74 6.88
N LEU A 290 -20.84 -27.30 7.64
CA LEU A 290 -21.66 -26.15 7.26
C LEU A 290 -20.86 -24.85 7.27
N ILE A 291 -19.94 -24.67 8.23
CA ILE A 291 -19.00 -23.54 8.25
C ILE A 291 -18.16 -23.53 6.97
N LEU A 292 -17.59 -24.67 6.57
CA LEU A 292 -16.78 -24.78 5.36
C LEU A 292 -17.61 -24.57 4.08
N LEU A 293 -18.85 -25.03 4.06
CA LEU A 293 -19.77 -24.81 2.95
C LEU A 293 -20.10 -23.32 2.78
N VAL A 294 -20.47 -22.64 3.87
CA VAL A 294 -20.71 -21.18 3.86
C VAL A 294 -19.45 -20.43 3.42
N ALA A 295 -18.28 -20.83 3.93
CA ALA A 295 -17.00 -20.26 3.52
C ALA A 295 -16.78 -20.41 2.01
N THR A 296 -17.05 -21.59 1.47
CA THR A 296 -16.89 -21.89 0.03
C THR A 296 -17.85 -21.06 -0.81
N CYS A 297 -19.13 -20.97 -0.44
CA CYS A 297 -20.12 -20.15 -1.14
C CYS A 297 -19.73 -18.67 -1.19
N ILE A 298 -19.33 -18.09 -0.06
CA ILE A 298 -18.89 -16.69 0.02
C ILE A 298 -17.59 -16.50 -0.79
N SER A 299 -16.68 -17.46 -0.75
CA SER A 299 -15.40 -17.40 -1.47
C SER A 299 -15.56 -17.44 -2.97
N VAL A 300 -16.43 -18.31 -3.50
CA VAL A 300 -16.72 -18.38 -4.94
C VAL A 300 -17.28 -17.04 -5.42
N GLY A 301 -18.25 -16.47 -4.68
CA GLY A 301 -18.80 -15.16 -4.99
C GLY A 301 -17.76 -14.05 -4.92
N GLY A 302 -16.88 -14.08 -3.93
CA GLY A 302 -15.79 -13.12 -3.76
C GLY A 302 -14.74 -13.20 -4.87
N THR A 303 -14.29 -14.40 -5.22
CA THR A 303 -13.27 -14.62 -6.27
C THR A 303 -13.78 -14.11 -7.62
N TRP A 304 -15.05 -14.40 -7.94
CA TRP A 304 -15.67 -13.90 -9.16
C TRP A 304 -15.68 -12.36 -9.22
N GLN A 305 -16.06 -11.70 -8.12
CA GLN A 305 -16.12 -10.24 -8.05
C GLN A 305 -14.73 -9.57 -8.04
N ASN A 306 -13.70 -10.27 -7.56
CA ASN A 306 -12.33 -9.77 -7.49
C ASN A 306 -11.43 -10.27 -8.64
N ALA A 307 -11.98 -10.96 -9.65
CA ALA A 307 -11.21 -11.56 -10.74
C ALA A 307 -10.35 -10.54 -11.51
N ARG A 308 -10.78 -9.27 -11.54
CA ARG A 308 -10.03 -8.14 -12.10
C ARG A 308 -9.53 -7.23 -10.99
N ALA A 309 -8.50 -7.68 -10.28
CA ALA A 309 -7.94 -6.96 -9.14
C ALA A 309 -7.15 -5.69 -9.53
N VAL A 310 -6.64 -5.61 -10.77
CA VAL A 310 -5.87 -4.48 -11.29
C VAL A 310 -6.79 -3.45 -11.95
N ASN A 311 -6.73 -2.20 -11.52
CA ASN A 311 -7.39 -1.10 -12.25
C ASN A 311 -6.63 -0.81 -13.54
N ALA A 312 -7.33 -0.83 -14.67
CA ALA A 312 -6.74 -0.52 -15.98
C ALA A 312 -6.21 0.92 -16.05
N GLU A 313 -6.85 1.87 -15.39
CA GLU A 313 -6.44 3.28 -15.37
C GLU A 313 -5.09 3.52 -14.66
N THR A 314 -4.62 2.54 -13.88
CA THR A 314 -3.33 2.64 -13.17
C THR A 314 -2.23 1.85 -13.87
N ILE A 315 -2.50 1.27 -15.04
CA ILE A 315 -1.47 0.64 -15.87
C ILE A 315 -0.74 1.76 -16.61
N LEU A 316 0.45 2.11 -16.10
CA LEU A 316 1.28 3.19 -16.66
C LEU A 316 2.24 2.70 -17.74
N ALA A 317 2.61 1.43 -17.73
CA ALA A 317 3.52 0.86 -18.72
C ALA A 317 3.03 -0.54 -19.10
N THR A 318 3.18 -0.85 -20.39
CA THR A 318 2.77 -2.08 -21.03
C THR A 318 3.97 -2.76 -21.68
N ARG A 319 3.73 -3.88 -22.39
CA ARG A 319 4.84 -4.60 -23.04
C ARG A 319 5.51 -3.75 -24.13
N SER A 320 4.74 -3.01 -24.92
CA SER A 320 5.28 -2.13 -25.96
C SER A 320 6.17 -1.03 -25.38
N ASP A 321 5.83 -0.49 -24.20
CA ASP A 321 6.70 0.45 -23.50
C ASP A 321 8.04 -0.19 -23.11
N LEU A 322 8.04 -1.43 -22.62
CA LEU A 322 9.27 -2.13 -22.26
C LEU A 322 10.15 -2.40 -23.48
N ASP A 323 9.55 -2.79 -24.60
CA ASP A 323 10.28 -3.05 -25.84
C ASP A 323 10.86 -1.73 -26.41
N ALA A 324 10.12 -0.61 -26.31
CA ALA A 324 10.62 0.72 -26.66
C ALA A 324 11.76 1.21 -25.74
N LEU A 325 11.68 0.92 -24.44
CA LEU A 325 12.76 1.25 -23.50
C LEU A 325 14.03 0.44 -23.76
N ASP A 326 13.91 -0.83 -24.15
CA ASP A 326 15.05 -1.65 -24.57
C ASP A 326 15.69 -1.10 -25.86
N TRP A 327 14.86 -0.67 -26.82
CA TRP A 327 15.33 0.02 -28.02
C TRP A 327 16.09 1.30 -27.67
N ILE A 328 15.54 2.16 -26.79
CA ILE A 328 16.20 3.40 -26.34
C ILE A 328 17.57 3.08 -25.74
N LYS A 329 17.63 2.09 -24.85
CA LYS A 329 18.86 1.69 -24.18
C LYS A 329 19.96 1.27 -25.17
N THR A 330 19.59 0.65 -26.28
CA THR A 330 20.52 0.06 -27.26
C THR A 330 20.83 0.97 -28.45
N HIS A 331 19.97 1.95 -28.75
CA HIS A 331 20.04 2.75 -29.97
C HIS A 331 20.22 4.26 -29.74
N THR A 332 20.21 4.75 -28.49
CA THR A 332 20.47 6.18 -28.21
C THR A 332 21.76 6.39 -27.41
N PRO A 333 22.42 7.56 -27.59
CA PRO A 333 23.52 8.01 -26.74
C PRO A 333 23.15 7.99 -25.24
N GLU A 334 24.16 7.89 -24.38
CA GLU A 334 23.97 7.89 -22.92
C GLU A 334 23.51 9.25 -22.38
N ASP A 335 23.87 10.33 -23.06
CA ASP A 335 23.48 11.71 -22.76
C ASP A 335 22.15 12.13 -23.43
N ALA A 336 21.45 11.19 -24.08
CA ALA A 336 20.17 11.47 -24.73
C ALA A 336 19.12 12.02 -23.74
N ARG A 337 18.41 13.06 -24.18
CA ARG A 337 17.40 13.79 -23.40
C ARG A 337 16.04 13.70 -24.05
N PHE A 338 15.07 13.16 -23.33
CA PHE A 338 13.74 12.84 -23.84
C PHE A 338 12.66 13.81 -23.34
N PHE A 339 11.86 14.31 -24.28
CA PHE A 339 10.51 14.77 -24.01
C PHE A 339 9.61 13.54 -23.78
N ILE A 340 8.76 13.62 -22.76
CA ILE A 340 7.69 12.66 -22.50
C ILE A 340 6.43 13.44 -22.15
N ASN A 341 5.25 12.86 -22.41
CA ASN A 341 4.00 13.42 -21.89
C ASN A 341 3.99 13.37 -20.36
N THR A 342 3.51 14.45 -19.74
CA THR A 342 3.47 14.59 -18.27
C THR A 342 2.08 14.98 -17.78
N ALA A 343 1.82 14.71 -16.50
CA ALA A 343 0.63 15.16 -15.82
C ALA A 343 0.92 15.56 -14.36
N GLY A 344 0.10 16.45 -13.82
CA GLY A 344 0.14 16.80 -12.39
C GLY A 344 -0.17 15.58 -11.51
N TRP A 345 0.61 15.41 -10.43
CA TRP A 345 0.44 14.32 -9.47
C TRP A 345 0.04 14.82 -8.08
N SER A 346 0.77 15.81 -7.58
CA SER A 346 0.48 16.51 -6.33
C SER A 346 0.85 17.98 -6.48
N THR A 347 0.60 18.79 -5.45
CA THR A 347 0.97 20.21 -5.45
C THR A 347 2.45 20.36 -5.82
N ASN A 348 2.71 21.04 -6.95
CA ASN A 348 4.05 21.26 -7.49
C ASN A 348 4.84 19.97 -7.79
N THR A 349 4.17 18.89 -8.17
CA THR A 349 4.81 17.62 -8.57
C THR A 349 4.17 17.06 -9.83
N TYR A 350 5.00 16.76 -10.83
CA TYR A 350 4.58 16.16 -12.09
C TYR A 350 5.13 14.74 -12.23
N ARG A 351 4.53 13.96 -13.13
CA ARG A 351 4.95 12.59 -13.45
C ARG A 351 4.78 12.31 -14.95
N GLY A 352 5.50 11.33 -15.46
CA GLY A 352 5.19 10.71 -16.74
C GLY A 352 3.83 9.98 -16.70
N VAL A 353 3.13 9.96 -17.83
CA VAL A 353 1.81 9.32 -17.98
C VAL A 353 1.88 7.90 -18.56
N ASP A 354 3.01 7.54 -19.15
CA ASP A 354 3.24 6.28 -19.88
C ASP A 354 4.65 5.71 -19.56
N GLY A 355 5.14 4.80 -20.41
CA GLY A 355 6.49 4.23 -20.37
C GLY A 355 7.62 5.25 -20.33
N GLY A 356 7.40 6.47 -20.83
CA GLY A 356 8.38 7.55 -20.84
C GLY A 356 8.86 7.92 -19.43
N GLY A 357 7.98 7.79 -18.43
CA GLY A 357 8.33 8.01 -17.02
C GLY A 357 9.37 7.02 -16.47
N TRP A 358 9.66 5.95 -17.21
CA TRP A 358 10.61 4.90 -16.84
C TRP A 358 11.92 4.95 -17.64
N ILE A 359 12.10 5.90 -18.56
CA ILE A 359 13.33 6.07 -19.35
C ILE A 359 14.55 6.17 -18.43
N LEU A 360 14.56 7.12 -17.49
CA LEU A 360 15.68 7.29 -16.56
C LEU A 360 15.99 6.04 -15.71
N PRO A 361 15.03 5.44 -14.97
CA PRO A 361 15.34 4.30 -14.11
C PRO A 361 15.69 3.01 -14.86
N ILE A 362 15.26 2.82 -16.10
CA ILE A 362 15.50 1.57 -16.85
C ILE A 362 16.68 1.68 -17.82
N THR A 363 16.84 2.83 -18.47
CA THR A 363 17.83 3.02 -19.54
C THR A 363 19.01 3.89 -19.11
N GLY A 364 18.87 4.67 -18.04
CA GLY A 364 19.84 5.67 -17.60
C GLY A 364 19.80 6.99 -18.38
N ARG A 365 18.98 7.10 -19.45
CA ARG A 365 18.84 8.33 -20.25
C ARG A 365 17.94 9.33 -19.54
N TRP A 366 18.14 10.61 -19.80
CA TRP A 366 17.39 11.66 -19.12
C TRP A 366 15.98 11.80 -19.71
N SER A 367 14.98 12.03 -18.86
CA SER A 367 13.61 12.38 -19.25
C SER A 367 13.18 13.66 -18.55
N ILE A 368 12.32 14.45 -19.22
CA ILE A 368 11.93 15.80 -18.78
C ILE A 368 11.39 15.88 -17.35
N VAL A 369 10.74 14.81 -16.90
CA VAL A 369 10.42 14.60 -15.51
C VAL A 369 10.94 13.21 -15.10
N PRO A 370 11.75 13.11 -14.03
CA PRO A 370 12.15 11.83 -13.45
C PRO A 370 10.99 11.20 -12.65
N THR A 371 11.25 10.12 -11.92
CA THR A 371 10.22 9.50 -11.07
C THR A 371 9.69 10.49 -10.01
N ILE A 372 8.46 10.26 -9.53
CA ILE A 372 7.73 11.11 -8.55
C ILE A 372 8.47 11.38 -7.23
N PHE A 373 9.62 10.75 -6.99
CA PHE A 373 10.43 10.92 -5.80
C PHE A 373 11.41 12.09 -5.86
N TYR A 374 11.53 12.79 -6.99
CA TYR A 374 12.44 13.93 -7.14
C TYR A 374 12.28 15.03 -6.07
N PRO A 375 11.06 15.33 -5.53
CA PRO A 375 10.92 16.29 -4.44
C PRO A 375 11.51 15.82 -3.10
N MET A 376 11.80 14.52 -2.96
CA MET A 376 12.35 13.94 -1.74
C MET A 376 13.88 13.94 -1.70
N SER A 377 14.54 14.11 -2.86
CA SER A 377 16.00 14.02 -2.99
C SER A 377 16.66 15.30 -3.49
N GLY A 378 15.92 16.16 -4.20
CA GLY A 378 16.44 17.39 -4.78
C GLY A 378 16.38 18.59 -3.85
N ASP A 379 17.23 19.59 -4.11
CA ASP A 379 17.10 20.91 -3.49
C ASP A 379 15.90 21.69 -4.07
N ALA A 380 15.53 22.81 -3.42
CA ALA A 380 14.35 23.58 -3.81
C ALA A 380 14.42 24.10 -5.26
N SER A 381 15.59 24.52 -5.74
CA SER A 381 15.81 25.00 -7.11
C SER A 381 15.59 23.90 -8.14
N PHE A 382 16.16 22.72 -7.90
CA PHE A 382 15.99 21.55 -8.74
C PHE A 382 14.52 21.12 -8.80
N VAL A 383 13.86 21.04 -7.64
CA VAL A 383 12.44 20.65 -7.57
C VAL A 383 11.55 21.64 -8.32
N GLN A 384 11.81 22.94 -8.20
CA GLN A 384 11.06 23.96 -8.91
C GLN A 384 11.30 23.92 -10.42
N SER A 385 12.55 23.75 -10.85
CA SER A 385 12.91 23.62 -12.28
C SER A 385 12.24 22.40 -12.92
N VAL A 386 12.33 21.23 -12.29
CA VAL A 386 11.69 20.00 -12.78
C VAL A 386 10.17 20.12 -12.79
N ALA A 387 9.57 20.74 -11.76
CA ALA A 387 8.13 20.98 -11.72
C ALA A 387 7.68 21.94 -12.83
N ASP A 388 8.48 22.96 -13.15
CA ASP A 388 8.18 23.89 -14.24
C ASP A 388 8.24 23.21 -15.61
N MET A 389 9.30 22.45 -15.88
CA MET A 389 9.41 21.66 -17.12
C MET A 389 8.24 20.67 -17.26
N GLY A 390 7.92 19.96 -16.18
CA GLY A 390 6.78 19.04 -16.14
C GLY A 390 5.44 19.71 -16.38
N ARG A 391 5.24 20.93 -15.87
CA ARG A 391 4.05 21.74 -16.13
C ARG A 391 3.94 22.15 -17.59
N ARG A 392 5.02 22.68 -18.17
CA ARG A 392 5.08 23.09 -19.59
C ARG A 392 4.82 21.90 -20.52
N ALA A 393 5.45 20.75 -20.24
CA ALA A 393 5.22 19.51 -20.99
C ALA A 393 3.76 19.04 -20.95
N SER A 394 3.05 19.25 -19.83
CA SER A 394 1.66 18.78 -19.69
C SER A 394 0.63 19.57 -20.51
N THR A 395 1.03 20.74 -21.03
CA THR A 395 0.15 21.62 -21.84
C THR A 395 0.49 21.57 -23.33
N ILE A 396 1.65 21.02 -23.70
CA ILE A 396 2.05 20.89 -25.10
C ILE A 396 1.20 19.82 -25.77
N SER A 397 0.50 20.20 -26.83
CA SER A 397 -0.31 19.29 -27.68
C SER A 397 0.04 19.39 -29.16
N GLU A 398 0.85 20.37 -29.54
CA GLU A 398 1.25 20.65 -30.91
C GLU A 398 2.72 21.06 -30.99
N CYS A 399 3.30 20.95 -32.19
CA CYS A 399 4.66 21.41 -32.51
C CYS A 399 4.68 22.94 -32.75
N GLY A 400 4.38 23.71 -31.71
CA GLY A 400 4.40 25.17 -31.73
C GLY A 400 5.58 25.79 -30.97
N ASP A 401 5.53 27.11 -30.76
CA ASP A 401 6.59 27.86 -30.07
C ASP A 401 6.87 27.34 -28.66
N ASP A 402 5.82 27.01 -27.89
CA ASP A 402 5.97 26.48 -26.52
C ASP A 402 6.73 25.15 -26.50
N PHE A 403 6.52 24.30 -27.51
CA PHE A 403 7.25 23.05 -27.69
C PHE A 403 8.73 23.33 -27.96
N TRP A 404 9.04 24.18 -28.94
CA TRP A 404 10.43 24.49 -29.31
C TRP A 404 11.19 25.23 -28.21
N LEU A 405 10.53 26.15 -27.49
CA LEU A 405 11.10 26.80 -26.32
C LEU A 405 11.45 25.77 -25.24
N LEU A 406 10.59 24.78 -24.99
CA LEU A 406 10.89 23.75 -23.99
C LEU A 406 12.00 22.81 -24.46
N VAL A 407 12.00 22.44 -25.73
CA VAL A 407 13.07 21.65 -26.36
C VAL A 407 14.42 22.35 -26.20
N ARG A 408 14.49 23.65 -26.47
CA ARG A 408 15.71 24.45 -26.31
C ARG A 408 16.11 24.56 -24.84
N ASP A 409 15.20 24.98 -23.97
CA ASP A 409 15.50 25.25 -22.56
C ASP A 409 15.94 23.99 -21.80
N ALA A 410 15.39 22.82 -22.15
CA ALA A 410 15.71 21.54 -21.53
C ALA A 410 16.72 20.69 -22.32
N GLU A 411 17.24 21.22 -23.44
CA GLU A 411 18.20 20.58 -24.35
C GLU A 411 17.71 19.21 -24.88
N ILE A 412 16.44 19.12 -25.26
CA ILE A 412 15.82 17.86 -25.67
C ILE A 412 16.31 17.43 -27.07
N ASN A 413 16.63 16.15 -27.22
CA ASN A 413 17.07 15.58 -28.50
C ASN A 413 16.11 14.50 -29.02
N TYR A 414 15.26 13.94 -28.16
CA TYR A 414 14.34 12.85 -28.53
C TYR A 414 12.94 13.09 -27.95
N LEU A 415 11.94 12.50 -28.59
CA LEU A 415 10.58 12.41 -28.05
C LEU A 415 10.22 10.94 -27.85
N TYR A 416 9.53 10.64 -26.75
CA TYR A 416 8.81 9.40 -26.54
C TYR A 416 7.32 9.72 -26.41
N ILE A 417 6.52 9.21 -27.35
CA ILE A 417 5.09 9.49 -27.43
C ILE A 417 4.33 8.17 -27.53
N LYS A 418 3.30 8.01 -26.70
CA LYS A 418 2.40 6.87 -26.75
C LYS A 418 1.03 7.29 -27.27
N GLU A 419 0.60 6.66 -28.35
CA GLU A 419 -0.68 6.92 -29.00
C GLU A 419 -1.84 6.76 -28.00
N GLY A 420 -2.73 7.74 -27.99
CA GLY A 420 -3.89 7.79 -27.11
C GLY A 420 -3.61 8.15 -25.65
N ILE A 421 -2.36 8.41 -25.27
CA ILE A 421 -1.97 8.78 -23.89
C ILE A 421 -1.20 10.11 -23.86
N GLY A 422 -1.65 11.02 -23.00
CA GLY A 422 -1.03 12.35 -22.84
C GLY A 422 -1.51 13.38 -23.85
N SER A 423 -0.96 14.60 -23.78
CA SER A 423 -1.42 15.75 -24.56
C SER A 423 -0.84 15.80 -25.96
N LEU A 424 0.46 15.55 -26.12
CA LEU A 424 1.11 15.50 -27.43
C LEU A 424 0.90 14.13 -28.05
N GLN A 425 0.36 14.09 -29.27
CA GLN A 425 0.05 12.87 -30.00
C GLN A 425 0.86 12.76 -31.30
N PRO A 426 1.08 11.55 -31.85
CA PRO A 426 1.87 11.35 -33.07
C PRO A 426 1.41 12.21 -34.26
N GLU A 427 0.10 12.45 -34.39
CA GLU A 427 -0.50 13.22 -35.49
C GLU A 427 0.01 14.66 -35.53
N ALA A 428 0.27 15.25 -34.36
CA ALA A 428 0.77 16.61 -34.23
C ALA A 428 2.24 16.76 -34.65
N LEU A 429 2.96 15.65 -34.85
CA LEU A 429 4.38 15.61 -35.20
C LEU A 429 4.62 15.29 -36.68
N ILE A 430 3.60 14.86 -37.43
CA ILE A 430 3.75 14.46 -38.85
C ILE A 430 4.27 15.61 -39.72
N ALA A 431 3.81 16.83 -39.46
CA ALA A 431 4.19 18.04 -40.20
C ALA A 431 5.15 18.95 -39.40
N CYS A 432 5.75 18.42 -38.34
CA CYS A 432 6.65 19.18 -37.47
C CYS A 432 8.06 19.18 -38.07
N ASP A 433 8.46 20.30 -38.66
CA ASP A 433 9.80 20.46 -39.23
C ASP A 433 10.87 20.21 -38.16
N GLY A 434 11.89 19.42 -38.50
CA GLY A 434 12.97 19.07 -37.58
C GLY A 434 12.63 17.99 -36.54
N VAL A 435 11.51 17.29 -36.69
CA VAL A 435 11.19 16.08 -35.92
C VAL A 435 11.08 14.88 -36.87
N GLU A 436 11.96 13.90 -36.70
CA GLU A 436 12.02 12.69 -37.54
C GLU A 436 11.65 11.46 -36.72
N GLN A 437 10.72 10.63 -37.21
CA GLN A 437 10.38 9.38 -36.52
C GLN A 437 11.45 8.31 -36.75
N LEU A 438 12.04 7.81 -35.68
CA LEU A 438 13.06 6.75 -35.73
C LEU A 438 12.44 5.35 -35.73
N ILE A 439 11.41 5.14 -34.88
CA ILE A 439 10.75 3.84 -34.75
C ILE A 439 9.32 4.00 -34.21
N SER A 440 8.46 3.06 -34.57
CA SER A 440 7.14 2.86 -33.93
C SER A 440 6.99 1.39 -33.53
N ILE A 441 6.62 1.14 -32.28
CA ILE A 441 6.44 -0.19 -31.68
C ILE A 441 5.07 -0.20 -31.01
N ASP A 442 4.07 -0.82 -31.65
CA ASP A 442 2.73 -1.04 -31.11
C ASP A 442 2.15 0.20 -30.37
N GLY A 443 2.08 1.33 -31.08
CA GLY A 443 1.55 2.60 -30.57
C GLY A 443 2.53 3.43 -29.73
N VAL A 444 3.78 3.00 -29.57
CA VAL A 444 4.86 3.80 -28.98
C VAL A 444 5.77 4.32 -30.08
N HIS A 445 5.94 5.64 -30.15
CA HIS A 445 6.70 6.33 -31.18
C HIS A 445 7.90 7.03 -30.57
N ILE A 446 9.07 6.84 -31.17
CA ILE A 446 10.31 7.53 -30.78
C ILE A 446 10.77 8.40 -31.95
N TYR A 447 11.04 9.66 -31.64
CA TYR A 447 11.47 10.66 -32.62
C TYR A 447 12.83 11.24 -32.25
N LEU A 448 13.57 11.66 -33.26
CA LEU A 448 14.77 12.49 -33.17
C LEU A 448 14.41 13.94 -33.44
N ILE A 449 14.98 14.86 -32.67
CA ILE A 449 14.92 16.30 -32.92
C ILE A 449 16.19 16.71 -33.66
N THR A 450 16.05 17.03 -34.94
CA THR A 450 17.07 17.66 -35.76
C THR A 450 16.73 19.14 -35.85
N LYS A 451 17.25 19.94 -34.91
CA LYS A 451 16.97 21.37 -34.73
C LYS A 451 16.71 22.11 -36.07
N PRO A 452 15.52 22.71 -36.28
CA PRO A 452 15.26 23.56 -37.44
C PRO A 452 16.15 24.81 -37.44
N ALA A 453 16.46 25.35 -38.62
CA ALA A 453 17.27 26.56 -38.75
C ALA A 453 16.64 27.79 -38.09
N ASP A 454 15.30 27.82 -37.99
CA ASP A 454 14.49 28.97 -37.57
C ASP A 454 13.68 28.74 -36.28
N ALA A 455 13.99 27.69 -35.50
CA ALA A 455 13.33 27.46 -34.21
C ALA A 455 13.75 28.51 -33.15
N PRO A 456 12.82 29.03 -32.33
CA PRO A 456 13.07 30.11 -31.36
C PRO A 456 14.10 29.79 -30.26
#